data_AF-A0A847WF18-F1
#
_entry.id   AF-A0A847WF18-F1
#
_cell.length_a   1.000
_cell.length_b   1.000
_cell.length_c   1.000
_cell.angle_alpha   90.00
_cell.angle_beta   90.00
_cell.angle_gamma   90.00
#
_symmetry.space_group_name_H-M   'P 1'
#
loop_
_entity.id
_entity.type
_entity.pdbx_description
1 polymer ?
#
loop_
_entity_poly.entity_id
_entity_poly.type
_entity_poly.pdbx_seq_one_letter_code
_entity_poly.pdbx_strand_id
1 'polypeptide(L)'
;MKCKIYYPKNTCYLLTILFLATAFLLSTGCEKKKDPKSSDQKTEKPVSLNELMQLSEELITMTDQKRWNEASEKLKTMHTKWNQFYSQGQKLGITSDQASAFGQDLNQVTHLIINKSMEEMKKNIALEYEKAQIKLEMQKNMSSSSQKGQQQESGQSGTQGGGGGSMGGTQGNSSGGSNGGSASSQTEGGSSNSAQAITIELPEEVLRKYEAALHPSSNDLQISDSIIQLSKHIPHFLSLYEEGIASSVLRLKYYVRDIKISGLQNDWARSEEDLKKLKEIWSLVQSSIMKDKEEVMLQFAQSIVDIEEMIKEKDAQLLSLKSDIALDNIEKMTD
;
A
#
# COMPACT_ATOMS: atom_id res chain seq x y z
N MET A 1 77.77 58.61 -26.46
CA MET A 1 77.16 59.02 -25.18
C MET A 1 75.99 58.09 -24.87
N LYS A 2 76.10 57.22 -23.86
CA LYS A 2 75.00 56.38 -23.37
C LYS A 2 74.81 56.71 -21.88
N CYS A 3 73.67 57.32 -21.55
CA CYS A 3 73.33 57.78 -20.20
C CYS A 3 72.87 56.59 -19.36
N LYS A 4 73.53 56.32 -18.23
CA LYS A 4 73.08 55.36 -17.21
C LYS A 4 72.23 56.13 -16.19
N ILE A 5 70.94 55.85 -16.12
CA ILE A 5 70.05 56.35 -15.06
C ILE A 5 70.05 55.31 -13.94
N TYR A 6 70.40 55.77 -12.74
CA TYR A 6 70.48 55.00 -11.51
C TYR A 6 69.15 55.11 -10.77
N TYR A 7 68.44 53.99 -10.55
CA TYR A 7 67.25 53.96 -9.69
C TYR A 7 67.60 53.27 -8.36
N PRO A 8 67.25 53.88 -7.20
CA PRO A 8 67.54 53.30 -5.89
C PRO A 8 66.60 52.13 -5.56
N LYS A 9 67.16 51.06 -4.98
CA LYS A 9 66.49 49.80 -4.62
C LYS A 9 65.30 49.91 -3.63
N ASN A 10 65.03 51.08 -3.05
CA ASN A 10 64.02 51.25 -2.00
C ASN A 10 62.60 51.58 -2.51
N THR A 11 62.42 51.89 -3.79
CA THR A 11 61.08 52.14 -4.38
C THR A 11 60.32 50.86 -4.70
N CYS A 12 61.02 49.72 -4.84
CA CYS A 12 60.36 48.44 -5.16
C CYS A 12 59.61 47.85 -3.96
N TYR A 13 60.13 48.05 -2.74
CA TYR A 13 59.53 47.51 -1.51
C TYR A 13 58.30 48.30 -1.03
N LEU A 14 58.29 49.61 -1.30
CA LEU A 14 57.18 50.51 -0.96
C LEU A 14 55.95 50.26 -1.85
N LEU A 15 56.16 49.95 -3.14
CA LEU A 15 55.08 49.57 -4.05
C LEU A 15 54.48 48.19 -3.73
N THR A 16 55.27 47.23 -3.24
CA THR A 16 54.76 45.92 -2.83
C THR A 16 53.97 45.96 -1.52
N ILE A 17 54.32 46.83 -0.58
CA ILE A 17 53.55 47.02 0.67
C ILE A 17 52.24 47.77 0.39
N LEU A 18 52.24 48.75 -0.54
CA LEU A 18 51.02 49.47 -0.93
C LEU A 18 49.99 48.54 -1.59
N PHE A 19 50.43 47.56 -2.40
CA PHE A 19 49.56 46.57 -3.05
C PHE A 19 48.97 45.55 -2.06
N LEU A 20 49.71 45.17 -1.02
CA LEU A 20 49.23 44.27 0.04
C LEU A 20 48.25 44.96 1.00
N ALA A 21 48.40 46.28 1.24
CA ALA A 21 47.49 47.05 2.07
C ALA A 21 46.13 47.30 1.39
N THR A 22 46.09 47.43 0.06
CA THR A 22 44.83 47.60 -0.69
C THR A 22 44.03 46.31 -0.88
N ALA A 23 44.66 45.14 -0.72
CA ALA A 23 43.96 43.85 -0.77
C ALA A 23 43.22 43.51 0.53
N PHE A 24 43.56 44.15 1.66
CA PHE A 24 42.97 43.87 2.98
C PHE A 24 41.78 44.78 3.34
N LEU A 25 41.48 45.80 2.53
CA LEU A 25 40.41 46.78 2.81
C LEU A 25 39.14 46.61 1.95
N LEU A 26 39.02 45.50 1.19
CA LEU A 26 37.79 45.16 0.43
C LEU A 26 37.01 43.96 0.99
N SER A 27 37.31 43.51 2.22
CA SER A 27 36.61 42.37 2.86
C SER A 27 35.80 42.73 4.11
N THR A 28 35.45 44.00 4.34
CA THR A 28 34.50 44.39 5.38
C THR A 28 33.22 44.95 4.77
N GLY A 29 32.27 44.06 4.47
CA GLY A 29 30.92 44.40 4.02
C GLY A 29 29.97 43.21 4.13
N CYS A 30 28.97 43.33 5.02
CA CYS A 30 27.93 42.38 5.43
C CYS A 30 28.31 41.33 6.49
N GLU A 31 28.41 41.81 7.74
CA GLU A 31 28.01 41.02 8.92
C GLU A 31 26.51 40.70 8.83
N LYS A 32 26.17 39.53 8.26
CA LYS A 32 25.00 38.80 8.74
C LYS A 32 25.40 38.15 10.06
N LYS A 33 24.70 38.51 11.14
CA LYS A 33 24.75 37.84 12.44
C LYS A 33 24.86 36.33 12.23
N LYS A 34 26.04 35.78 12.51
CA LYS A 34 26.19 34.36 12.84
C LYS A 34 25.71 34.23 14.27
N ASP A 35 24.47 33.78 14.42
CA ASP A 35 24.05 33.23 15.70
C ASP A 35 25.02 32.10 16.09
N PRO A 36 25.45 32.02 17.35
CA PRO A 36 26.30 30.94 17.80
C PRO A 36 25.53 29.63 17.64
N LYS A 37 26.13 28.66 16.93
CA LYS A 37 25.73 27.25 16.97
C LYS A 37 25.72 26.83 18.44
N SER A 38 24.54 26.82 19.06
CA SER A 38 24.31 26.24 20.37
C SER A 38 23.69 24.86 20.21
N SER A 39 24.40 23.89 20.79
CA SER A 39 23.92 22.60 21.30
C SER A 39 23.33 21.58 20.33
N ASP A 40 23.86 20.36 20.44
CA ASP A 40 23.25 19.07 20.09
C ASP A 40 21.75 18.99 20.48
N GLN A 41 20.86 19.55 19.65
CA GLN A 41 19.47 19.14 19.64
C GLN A 41 19.39 17.93 18.72
N LYS A 42 19.42 16.73 19.32
CA LYS A 42 19.01 15.49 18.68
C LYS A 42 17.60 15.74 18.13
N THR A 43 17.49 15.99 16.82
CA THR A 43 16.22 16.41 16.22
C THR A 43 15.30 15.21 16.28
N GLU A 44 14.24 15.31 17.08
CA GLU A 44 13.31 14.20 17.28
C GLU A 44 12.62 13.86 15.96
N LYS A 45 12.55 12.56 15.66
CA LYS A 45 11.94 12.04 14.44
C LYS A 45 10.47 12.48 14.37
N PRO A 46 10.03 13.16 13.30
CA PRO A 46 8.68 13.69 13.24
C PRO A 46 7.67 12.57 13.07
N VAL A 47 6.51 12.73 13.72
CA VAL A 47 5.38 11.81 13.64
C VAL A 47 4.99 11.54 12.18
N SER A 48 4.99 12.57 11.34
CA SER A 48 4.67 12.46 9.92
C SER A 48 5.60 11.50 9.15
N LEU A 49 6.88 11.39 9.52
CA LEU A 49 7.80 10.44 8.88
C LEU A 49 7.49 9.00 9.31
N ASN A 50 7.21 8.77 10.60
CA ASN A 50 6.79 7.44 11.06
C ASN A 50 5.48 7.01 10.40
N GLU A 51 4.52 7.94 10.24
CA GLU A 51 3.27 7.66 9.53
C GLU A 51 3.52 7.38 8.04
N LEU A 52 4.45 8.07 7.38
CA LEU A 52 4.84 7.76 6.00
C LEU A 52 5.46 6.37 5.88
N MET A 53 6.32 5.98 6.84
CA MET A 53 6.87 4.63 6.92
C MET A 53 5.76 3.58 7.04
N GLN A 54 4.86 3.75 8.01
CA GLN A 54 3.74 2.82 8.21
C GLN A 54 2.82 2.75 7.00
N LEU A 55 2.47 3.89 6.40
CA LEU A 55 1.61 3.94 5.21
C LEU A 55 2.26 3.23 4.02
N SER A 56 3.59 3.29 3.86
CA SER A 56 4.27 2.56 2.80
C SER A 56 4.16 1.03 2.96
N GLU A 57 4.28 0.52 4.19
CA GLU A 57 4.12 -0.90 4.51
C GLU A 57 2.66 -1.36 4.37
N GLU A 58 1.71 -0.53 4.81
CA GLU A 58 0.27 -0.78 4.63
C GLU A 58 -0.10 -0.85 3.14
N LEU A 59 0.43 0.05 2.31
CA LEU A 59 0.16 0.07 0.87
C LEU A 59 0.70 -1.18 0.18
N ILE A 60 1.92 -1.63 0.50
CA ILE A 60 2.48 -2.88 -0.02
C ILE A 60 1.55 -4.04 0.33
N THR A 61 1.19 -4.16 1.61
CA THR A 61 0.31 -5.22 2.11
C THR A 61 -1.07 -5.22 1.43
N MET A 62 -1.69 -4.05 1.28
CA MET A 62 -3.00 -3.92 0.62
C MET A 62 -2.94 -4.30 -0.85
N THR A 63 -1.84 -3.98 -1.52
CA THR A 63 -1.62 -4.26 -2.94
C THR A 63 -1.44 -5.75 -3.18
N ASP A 64 -0.65 -6.42 -2.33
CA ASP A 64 -0.49 -7.88 -2.36
C ASP A 64 -1.83 -8.60 -2.10
N GLN A 65 -2.65 -8.03 -1.21
CA GLN A 65 -4.01 -8.53 -0.93
C GLN A 65 -5.07 -8.06 -1.95
N LYS A 66 -4.68 -7.30 -2.98
CA LYS A 66 -5.58 -6.75 -4.01
C LYS A 66 -6.72 -5.88 -3.44
N ARG A 67 -6.50 -5.23 -2.30
CA ARG A 67 -7.43 -4.32 -1.61
C ARG A 67 -7.36 -2.90 -2.19
N TRP A 68 -7.59 -2.78 -3.51
CA TRP A 68 -7.36 -1.54 -4.28
C TRP A 68 -8.14 -0.32 -3.76
N ASN A 69 -9.39 -0.52 -3.32
CA ASN A 69 -10.23 0.56 -2.79
C ASN A 69 -9.66 1.12 -1.49
N GLU A 70 -9.19 0.25 -0.60
CA GLU A 70 -8.60 0.67 0.68
C GLU A 70 -7.23 1.33 0.47
N ALA A 71 -6.44 0.79 -0.47
CA ALA A 71 -5.16 1.39 -0.85
C ALA A 71 -5.33 2.83 -1.39
N SER A 72 -6.39 3.08 -2.17
CA SER A 72 -6.73 4.43 -2.66
C SER A 72 -6.98 5.43 -1.52
N GLU A 73 -7.70 5.02 -0.46
CA GLU A 73 -7.94 5.88 0.71
C GLU A 73 -6.64 6.14 1.50
N LYS A 74 -5.75 5.15 1.58
CA LYS A 74 -4.45 5.31 2.23
C LYS A 74 -3.53 6.25 1.48
N LEU A 75 -3.58 6.28 0.14
CA LEU A 75 -2.81 7.25 -0.66
C LEU A 75 -3.17 8.70 -0.35
N LYS A 76 -4.45 9.01 -0.16
CA LYS A 76 -4.89 10.35 0.27
C LYS A 76 -4.25 10.75 1.61
N THR A 77 -4.18 9.80 2.53
CA THR A 77 -3.50 10.00 3.81
C THR A 77 -2.00 10.23 3.60
N MET A 78 -1.36 9.44 2.74
CA MET A 78 0.08 9.57 2.43
C MET A 78 0.43 10.92 1.82
N HIS A 79 -0.38 11.44 0.88
CA HIS A 79 -0.24 12.82 0.36
C HIS A 79 -0.30 13.87 1.46
N THR A 80 -1.23 13.71 2.40
CA THR A 80 -1.36 14.64 3.53
C THR A 80 -0.14 14.59 4.43
N LYS A 81 0.35 13.39 4.76
CA LYS A 81 1.54 13.20 5.60
C LYS A 81 2.82 13.67 4.92
N TRP A 82 2.94 13.47 3.62
CA TRP A 82 4.03 14.01 2.83
C TRP A 82 4.07 15.53 2.90
N ASN A 83 2.94 16.21 2.69
CA ASN A 83 2.89 17.67 2.77
C ASN A 83 3.25 18.20 4.17
N GLN A 84 2.87 17.46 5.23
CA GLN A 84 3.24 17.79 6.61
C GLN A 84 4.75 17.60 6.86
N PHE A 85 5.33 16.53 6.32
CA PHE A 85 6.75 16.21 6.45
C PHE A 85 7.65 17.12 5.61
N TYR A 86 7.22 17.49 4.41
CA TYR A 86 8.02 18.18 3.38
C TYR A 86 8.81 19.38 3.92
N SER A 87 8.14 20.28 4.64
CA SER A 87 8.77 21.50 5.19
C SER A 87 9.86 21.17 6.22
N GLN A 88 9.66 20.12 7.02
CA GLN A 88 10.62 19.68 8.03
C GLN A 88 11.80 18.97 7.38
N GLY A 89 11.54 18.07 6.43
CA GLY A 89 12.58 17.37 5.69
C GLY A 89 13.50 18.31 4.90
N GLN A 90 12.94 19.36 4.27
CA GLN A 90 13.72 20.40 3.59
C GLN A 90 14.68 21.13 4.54
N LYS A 91 14.23 21.46 5.77
CA LYS A 91 15.10 22.09 6.78
C LYS A 91 16.25 21.18 7.23
N LEU A 92 16.10 19.87 7.06
CA LEU A 92 17.09 18.86 7.46
C LEU A 92 17.91 18.34 6.28
N GLY A 93 17.75 18.90 5.08
CA GLY A 93 18.62 18.62 3.95
C GLY A 93 18.04 17.71 2.88
N ILE A 94 16.73 17.43 2.88
CA ILE A 94 16.07 16.90 1.68
C ILE A 94 16.21 17.94 0.57
N THR A 95 16.84 17.54 -0.53
CA THR A 95 16.99 18.40 -1.71
C THR A 95 15.67 18.53 -2.48
N SER A 96 15.55 19.57 -3.30
CA SER A 96 14.41 19.72 -4.22
C SER A 96 14.24 18.49 -5.13
N ASP A 97 15.33 17.91 -5.59
CA ASP A 97 15.30 16.74 -6.48
C ASP A 97 14.77 15.50 -5.78
N GLN A 98 15.21 15.23 -4.54
CA GLN A 98 14.71 14.13 -3.73
C GLN A 98 13.23 14.28 -3.41
N ALA A 99 12.80 15.50 -3.04
CA ALA A 99 11.41 15.76 -2.74
C ALA A 99 10.53 15.66 -4.00
N SER A 100 11.03 16.13 -5.15
CA SER A 100 10.36 15.99 -6.44
C SER A 100 10.23 14.52 -6.84
N ALA A 101 11.29 13.73 -6.70
CA ALA A 101 11.28 12.30 -7.04
C ALA A 101 10.25 11.53 -6.20
N PHE A 102 10.21 11.75 -4.88
CA PHE A 102 9.17 11.16 -4.04
C PHE A 102 7.76 11.60 -4.46
N GLY A 103 7.56 12.89 -4.74
CA GLY A 103 6.28 13.41 -5.19
C GLY A 103 5.83 12.81 -6.53
N GLN A 104 6.75 12.59 -7.46
CA GLN A 104 6.49 11.93 -8.74
C GLN A 104 6.09 10.46 -8.55
N ASP A 105 6.87 9.70 -7.77
CA ASP A 105 6.57 8.29 -7.49
C ASP A 105 5.21 8.15 -6.77
N LEU A 106 4.91 9.06 -5.82
CA LEU A 106 3.63 9.07 -5.11
C LEU A 106 2.46 9.36 -6.05
N ASN A 107 2.62 10.32 -6.96
CA ASN A 107 1.60 10.63 -7.98
C ASN A 107 1.39 9.46 -8.95
N GLN A 108 2.46 8.81 -9.40
CA GLN A 108 2.39 7.65 -10.27
C GLN A 108 1.61 6.50 -9.62
N VAL A 109 1.97 6.13 -8.39
CA VAL A 109 1.26 5.10 -7.61
C VAL A 109 -0.22 5.48 -7.45
N THR A 110 -0.49 6.76 -7.17
CA THR A 110 -1.86 7.27 -7.02
C THR A 110 -2.69 7.05 -8.28
N HIS A 111 -2.15 7.41 -9.44
CA HIS A 111 -2.84 7.20 -10.72
C HIS A 111 -3.11 5.72 -10.99
N LEU A 112 -2.12 4.86 -10.77
CA LEU A 112 -2.26 3.43 -11.05
C LEU A 112 -3.31 2.76 -10.14
N ILE A 113 -3.25 3.01 -8.82
CA ILE A 113 -4.21 2.44 -7.86
C ILE A 113 -5.62 2.96 -8.09
N ILE A 114 -5.81 4.27 -8.32
CA ILE A 114 -7.14 4.83 -8.56
C ILE A 114 -7.76 4.22 -9.82
N ASN A 115 -6.98 4.12 -10.91
CA ASN A 115 -7.45 3.50 -12.14
C ASN A 115 -7.85 2.04 -11.92
N LYS A 116 -7.01 1.26 -11.24
CA LYS A 116 -7.29 -0.15 -10.90
C LYS A 116 -8.53 -0.30 -10.01
N SER A 117 -8.66 0.54 -8.99
CA SER A 117 -9.84 0.59 -8.10
C SER A 117 -11.12 0.87 -8.88
N MET A 118 -11.10 1.84 -9.80
CA MET A 118 -12.26 2.14 -10.66
C MET A 118 -12.58 1.01 -11.63
N GLU A 119 -11.58 0.34 -12.21
CA GLU A 119 -11.78 -0.82 -13.08
C GLU A 119 -12.46 -1.97 -12.34
N GLU A 120 -11.97 -2.34 -11.15
CA GLU A 120 -12.57 -3.40 -10.34
C GLU A 120 -13.98 -3.02 -9.87
N MET A 121 -14.21 -1.76 -9.50
CA MET A 121 -15.54 -1.28 -9.17
C MET A 121 -16.52 -1.42 -10.35
N LYS A 122 -16.11 -1.03 -11.57
CA LYS A 122 -16.93 -1.20 -12.78
C LYS A 122 -17.26 -2.66 -13.06
N LYS A 123 -16.26 -3.55 -12.97
CA LYS A 123 -16.47 -4.99 -13.17
C LYS A 123 -17.45 -5.59 -12.16
N ASN A 124 -17.35 -5.18 -10.89
CA ASN A 124 -18.24 -5.66 -9.84
C ASN A 124 -19.67 -5.16 -10.04
N ILE A 125 -19.86 -3.89 -10.42
CA ILE A 125 -21.19 -3.35 -10.75
C ILE A 125 -21.81 -4.10 -11.92
N ALA A 126 -21.05 -4.40 -12.97
CA ALA A 126 -21.54 -5.15 -14.13
C ALA A 126 -21.99 -6.56 -13.74
N LEU A 127 -21.20 -7.25 -12.91
CA LEU A 127 -21.50 -8.60 -12.42
C LEU A 127 -22.75 -8.61 -11.53
N GLU A 128 -22.89 -7.65 -10.62
CA GLU A 128 -24.09 -7.49 -9.78
C GLU A 128 -25.34 -7.18 -10.62
N TYR A 129 -25.19 -6.36 -11.66
CA TYR A 129 -26.29 -6.09 -12.60
C TYR A 129 -26.74 -7.36 -13.34
N GLU A 130 -25.80 -8.18 -13.81
CA GLU A 130 -26.10 -9.46 -14.46
C GLU A 130 -26.79 -10.45 -13.51
N LYS A 131 -26.28 -10.60 -12.28
CA LYS A 131 -26.94 -11.40 -11.22
C LYS A 131 -28.39 -10.95 -10.99
N ALA A 132 -28.61 -9.64 -10.93
CA ALA A 132 -29.94 -9.08 -10.74
C ALA A 132 -30.89 -9.38 -11.92
N GLN A 133 -30.39 -9.33 -13.16
CA GLN A 133 -31.17 -9.68 -14.35
C GLN A 133 -31.58 -11.17 -14.35
N ILE A 134 -30.64 -12.08 -14.10
CA ILE A 134 -30.90 -13.53 -14.05
C ILE A 134 -31.94 -13.83 -12.95
N LYS A 135 -31.78 -13.23 -11.77
CA LYS A 135 -32.72 -13.40 -10.66
C LYS A 135 -34.14 -12.95 -11.04
N LEU A 136 -34.26 -11.83 -11.77
CA LEU A 136 -35.54 -11.31 -12.23
C LEU A 136 -36.18 -12.21 -13.29
N GLU A 137 -35.40 -12.80 -14.19
CA GLU A 137 -35.88 -13.76 -15.17
C GLU A 137 -36.34 -15.08 -14.52
N MET A 138 -35.57 -15.60 -13.55
CA MET A 138 -35.98 -16.77 -12.77
C MET A 138 -37.32 -16.53 -12.04
N GLN A 139 -37.51 -15.35 -11.46
CA GLN A 139 -38.78 -14.98 -10.82
C GLN A 139 -39.95 -14.91 -11.81
N LYS A 140 -39.73 -14.38 -13.02
CA LYS A 140 -40.74 -14.35 -14.09
C LYS A 140 -41.12 -15.76 -14.55
N ASN A 141 -40.13 -16.64 -14.73
CA ASN A 141 -40.36 -18.01 -15.17
C ASN A 141 -41.12 -18.82 -14.10
N MET A 142 -40.77 -18.67 -12.81
CA MET A 142 -41.50 -19.29 -11.70
C MET A 142 -42.94 -18.79 -11.52
N SER A 143 -43.20 -17.51 -11.80
CA SER A 143 -44.57 -16.97 -11.75
C SER A 143 -45.42 -17.40 -12.95
N SER A 144 -44.82 -17.61 -14.12
CA SER A 144 -45.52 -18.12 -15.31
C SER A 144 -45.89 -19.61 -15.27
N SER A 145 -45.15 -20.45 -14.53
CA SER A 145 -45.46 -21.87 -14.34
C SER A 145 -46.66 -22.14 -13.41
N SER A 146 -47.02 -21.18 -12.56
CA SER A 146 -48.14 -21.31 -11.61
C SER A 146 -49.51 -20.92 -12.18
N GLN A 147 -49.57 -20.36 -13.40
CA GLN A 147 -50.83 -19.96 -14.04
C GLN A 147 -51.36 -20.94 -15.11
N LYS A 148 -50.63 -22.01 -15.43
CA LYS A 148 -51.06 -22.99 -16.46
C LYS A 148 -51.82 -24.21 -15.92
N GLY A 149 -52.20 -24.20 -14.64
CA GLY A 149 -52.90 -25.31 -13.97
C GLY A 149 -54.41 -25.13 -13.74
N GLN A 150 -55.02 -24.01 -14.13
CA GLN A 150 -56.46 -23.76 -13.94
C GLN A 150 -57.13 -23.29 -15.23
N GLN A 151 -57.24 -24.18 -16.22
CA GLN A 151 -58.26 -24.03 -17.26
C GLN A 151 -58.54 -25.35 -17.97
N GLN A 152 -59.21 -26.28 -17.28
CA GLN A 152 -60.08 -27.26 -17.91
C GLN A 152 -60.93 -27.99 -16.84
N GLU A 153 -62.10 -27.44 -16.51
CA GLU A 153 -63.35 -28.23 -16.47
C GLU A 153 -64.56 -27.29 -16.32
N SER A 154 -65.51 -27.47 -17.24
CA SER A 154 -66.79 -26.77 -17.37
C SER A 154 -67.91 -27.63 -16.80
N GLY A 155 -68.91 -27.06 -16.10
CA GLY A 155 -70.20 -27.75 -15.94
C GLY A 155 -71.15 -27.35 -14.80
N GLN A 156 -71.77 -26.16 -14.90
CA GLN A 156 -73.21 -25.88 -14.71
C GLN A 156 -74.02 -26.15 -13.40
N SER A 157 -74.84 -25.14 -13.08
CA SER A 157 -76.04 -25.05 -12.19
C SER A 157 -75.77 -24.84 -10.69
N GLY A 158 -76.42 -23.94 -9.95
CA GLY A 158 -77.45 -22.94 -10.21
C GLY A 158 -77.86 -22.26 -8.89
N THR A 159 -78.49 -21.08 -9.00
CA THR A 159 -79.56 -20.60 -8.09
C THR A 159 -79.19 -19.89 -6.76
N GLN A 160 -79.24 -18.55 -6.81
CA GLN A 160 -80.15 -17.64 -6.05
C GLN A 160 -79.93 -17.27 -4.57
N GLY A 161 -79.90 -15.94 -4.33
CA GLY A 161 -80.31 -15.22 -3.12
C GLY A 161 -79.19 -14.93 -2.11
N GLY A 162 -79.02 -13.75 -1.50
CA GLY A 162 -79.74 -12.50 -1.45
C GLY A 162 -79.39 -11.77 -0.12
N GLY A 163 -79.07 -10.46 -0.19
CA GLY A 163 -78.99 -9.50 0.94
C GLY A 163 -77.78 -9.66 1.90
N GLY A 164 -77.14 -8.63 2.46
CA GLY A 164 -77.34 -7.17 2.51
C GLY A 164 -76.70 -6.63 3.81
N GLY A 165 -75.96 -5.50 3.72
CA GLY A 165 -75.58 -4.57 4.83
C GLY A 165 -74.61 -5.10 5.90
N SER A 166 -73.35 -4.67 6.04
CA SER A 166 -72.75 -3.34 6.31
C SER A 166 -72.70 -2.90 7.78
N MET A 167 -71.44 -2.84 8.26
CA MET A 167 -70.81 -1.93 9.25
C MET A 167 -71.15 -1.97 10.75
N GLY A 168 -70.08 -2.07 11.56
CA GLY A 168 -69.87 -1.12 12.68
C GLY A 168 -69.16 -1.65 13.94
N GLY A 169 -67.87 -1.28 14.11
CA GLY A 169 -67.17 -0.85 15.35
C GLY A 169 -67.03 -1.83 16.54
N THR A 170 -65.84 -2.24 16.99
CA THR A 170 -64.75 -1.52 17.72
C THR A 170 -64.79 -1.71 19.25
N GLN A 171 -63.64 -2.19 19.76
CA GLN A 171 -63.03 -2.09 21.11
C GLN A 171 -63.67 -2.79 22.33
N GLY A 172 -62.80 -3.53 23.02
CA GLY A 172 -63.01 -4.01 24.40
C GLY A 172 -61.81 -4.79 24.92
N ASN A 173 -60.90 -4.07 25.57
CA ASN A 173 -59.71 -4.54 26.29
C ASN A 173 -60.07 -5.47 27.47
N SER A 174 -59.17 -6.37 27.90
CA SER A 174 -58.73 -6.59 29.30
C SER A 174 -58.18 -8.01 29.59
N SER A 175 -56.91 -8.01 30.05
CA SER A 175 -56.32 -8.73 31.21
C SER A 175 -56.51 -10.24 31.43
N GLY A 176 -55.38 -10.93 31.67
CA GLY A 176 -55.36 -12.20 32.41
C GLY A 176 -53.98 -12.85 32.36
N GLY A 177 -53.29 -12.96 33.50
CA GLY A 177 -51.89 -13.36 33.60
C GLY A 177 -51.62 -14.86 33.79
N SER A 178 -50.31 -15.16 33.71
CA SER A 178 -49.53 -16.16 34.45
C SER A 178 -49.70 -17.68 34.20
N ASN A 179 -48.66 -18.21 33.55
CA ASN A 179 -47.67 -19.19 34.05
C ASN A 179 -48.09 -20.64 34.40
N GLY A 180 -47.40 -21.62 33.79
CA GLY A 180 -47.30 -22.99 34.32
C GLY A 180 -46.93 -24.11 33.31
N GLY A 181 -45.65 -24.49 33.28
CA GLY A 181 -45.18 -25.89 33.41
C GLY A 181 -45.45 -26.96 32.32
N SER A 182 -44.37 -27.29 31.59
CA SER A 182 -43.82 -28.63 31.28
C SER A 182 -44.63 -29.74 30.54
N ALA A 183 -44.04 -30.09 29.38
CA ALA A 183 -43.71 -31.44 28.87
C ALA A 183 -44.81 -32.45 28.45
N SER A 184 -44.93 -32.70 27.14
CA SER A 184 -44.44 -33.89 26.41
C SER A 184 -45.27 -34.18 25.13
N SER A 185 -44.58 -34.57 24.04
CA SER A 185 -44.98 -35.39 22.87
C SER A 185 -46.45 -35.41 22.39
N GLN A 186 -46.81 -35.32 21.10
CA GLN A 186 -46.17 -35.84 19.88
C GLN A 186 -46.99 -35.35 18.66
N THR A 187 -46.33 -35.19 17.51
CA THR A 187 -46.83 -35.30 16.11
C THR A 187 -48.00 -34.43 15.62
N GLU A 188 -47.69 -33.52 14.68
CA GLU A 188 -48.22 -33.44 13.29
C GLU A 188 -47.77 -32.07 12.73
N GLY A 189 -46.89 -32.03 11.72
CA GLY A 189 -47.32 -31.89 10.34
C GLY A 189 -47.45 -30.41 9.97
N GLY A 190 -46.48 -29.84 9.24
CA GLY A 190 -46.69 -28.50 8.67
C GLY A 190 -45.43 -27.71 8.29
N SER A 191 -45.05 -27.85 7.02
CA SER A 191 -44.51 -26.77 6.18
C SER A 191 -43.19 -26.11 6.61
N SER A 192 -42.10 -26.82 6.34
CA SER A 192 -40.85 -26.17 5.95
C SER A 192 -41.02 -25.53 4.57
N ASN A 193 -41.25 -24.23 4.54
CA ASN A 193 -40.96 -23.41 3.35
C ASN A 193 -40.12 -22.21 3.81
N SER A 194 -38.91 -22.49 4.30
CA SER A 194 -37.84 -21.51 4.22
C SER A 194 -37.43 -21.43 2.75
N ALA A 195 -37.83 -20.36 2.07
CA ALA A 195 -37.29 -20.01 0.79
C ALA A 195 -35.76 -19.84 0.96
N GLN A 196 -35.01 -20.89 0.67
CA GLN A 196 -33.56 -20.79 0.50
C GLN A 196 -33.35 -19.78 -0.64
N ALA A 197 -32.80 -18.62 -0.31
CA ALA A 197 -32.39 -17.65 -1.29
C ALA A 197 -31.42 -18.35 -2.24
N ILE A 198 -31.83 -18.51 -3.50
CA ILE A 198 -30.96 -19.08 -4.53
C ILE A 198 -29.79 -18.12 -4.69
N THR A 199 -28.61 -18.52 -4.22
CA THR A 199 -27.35 -17.82 -4.47
C THR A 199 -26.92 -18.16 -5.89
N ILE A 200 -26.84 -17.14 -6.75
CA ILE A 200 -26.36 -17.28 -8.13
C ILE A 200 -24.87 -16.91 -8.11
N GLU A 201 -24.00 -17.88 -8.30
CA GLU A 201 -22.58 -17.65 -8.62
C GLU A 201 -22.40 -17.72 -10.13
N LEU A 202 -21.87 -16.65 -10.73
CA LEU A 202 -21.59 -16.62 -12.17
C LEU A 202 -20.31 -17.42 -12.45
N PRO A 203 -20.24 -18.19 -13.56
CA PRO A 203 -19.02 -18.87 -13.97
C PRO A 203 -17.79 -17.95 -14.04
N GLU A 204 -17.98 -16.69 -14.45
CA GLU A 204 -16.94 -15.67 -14.49
C GLU A 204 -16.41 -15.28 -13.09
N GLU A 205 -17.27 -15.27 -12.07
CA GLU A 205 -16.90 -14.98 -10.67
C GLU A 205 -15.99 -16.07 -10.10
N VAL A 206 -16.34 -17.32 -10.39
CA VAL A 206 -15.55 -18.49 -10.00
C VAL A 206 -14.19 -18.45 -10.68
N LEU A 207 -14.14 -18.16 -11.98
CA LEU A 207 -12.87 -18.06 -12.73
C LEU A 207 -11.97 -16.94 -12.20
N ARG A 208 -12.50 -15.74 -11.91
CA ARG A 208 -11.72 -14.64 -11.34
C ARG A 208 -11.04 -15.00 -10.02
N LYS A 209 -11.72 -15.78 -9.18
CA LYS A 209 -11.16 -16.24 -7.88
C LYS A 209 -9.91 -17.10 -8.08
N TYR A 210 -9.90 -17.95 -9.10
CA TYR A 210 -8.74 -18.81 -9.41
C TYR A 210 -7.66 -18.07 -10.20
N GLU A 211 -8.03 -17.23 -11.18
CA GLU A 211 -7.08 -16.41 -11.95
C GLU A 211 -6.30 -15.45 -11.05
N ALA A 212 -6.97 -14.83 -10.08
CA ALA A 212 -6.32 -13.96 -9.10
C ALA A 212 -5.29 -14.69 -8.23
N ALA A 213 -5.39 -16.01 -8.08
CA ALA A 213 -4.51 -16.81 -7.24
C ALA A 213 -3.29 -17.39 -8.00
N LEU A 214 -3.34 -17.48 -9.33
CA LEU A 214 -2.36 -18.24 -10.11
C LEU A 214 -1.22 -17.38 -10.68
N HIS A 215 -1.51 -16.16 -11.18
CA HIS A 215 -0.46 -15.26 -11.67
C HIS A 215 -0.85 -13.78 -11.44
N PRO A 216 0.03 -12.95 -10.85
CA PRO A 216 -0.19 -11.51 -10.84
C PRO A 216 -0.20 -10.99 -12.27
N SER A 217 -1.21 -10.19 -12.63
CA SER A 217 -1.28 -9.63 -13.98
C SER A 217 -0.15 -8.62 -14.20
N SER A 218 0.23 -8.35 -15.44
CA SER A 218 1.26 -7.32 -15.75
C SER A 218 0.92 -5.95 -15.14
N ASN A 219 -0.36 -5.60 -15.03
CA ASN A 219 -0.81 -4.36 -14.39
C ASN A 219 -0.62 -4.43 -12.87
N ASP A 220 -0.97 -5.55 -12.23
CA ASP A 220 -0.73 -5.74 -10.79
C ASP A 220 0.77 -5.63 -10.46
N LEU A 221 1.64 -6.23 -11.29
CA LEU A 221 3.09 -6.13 -11.14
C LEU A 221 3.60 -4.70 -11.31
N GLN A 222 3.03 -3.92 -12.25
CA GLN A 222 3.39 -2.52 -12.44
C GLN A 222 3.01 -1.65 -11.22
N ILE A 223 1.84 -1.93 -10.64
CA ILE A 223 1.39 -1.24 -9.42
C ILE A 223 2.32 -1.58 -8.26
N SER A 224 2.60 -2.88 -8.03
CA SER A 224 3.52 -3.33 -6.98
C SER A 224 4.92 -2.73 -7.14
N ASP A 225 5.48 -2.74 -8.35
CA ASP A 225 6.78 -2.10 -8.64
C ASP A 225 6.77 -0.61 -8.31
N SER A 226 5.74 0.12 -8.74
CA SER A 226 5.63 1.56 -8.45
C SER A 226 5.57 1.86 -6.94
N ILE A 227 4.91 1.01 -6.16
CA ILE A 227 4.84 1.16 -4.69
C ILE A 227 6.19 0.84 -4.04
N ILE A 228 6.88 -0.20 -4.50
CA ILE A 228 8.23 -0.53 -4.03
C ILE A 228 9.18 0.63 -4.34
N GLN A 229 9.08 1.22 -5.53
CA GLN A 229 9.84 2.41 -5.90
C GLN A 229 9.51 3.63 -5.04
N LEU A 230 8.26 3.84 -4.67
CA LEU A 230 7.89 4.88 -3.69
C LEU A 230 8.53 4.63 -2.32
N SER A 231 8.60 3.37 -1.87
CA SER A 231 9.17 3.01 -0.56
C SER A 231 10.68 3.25 -0.48
N LYS A 232 11.41 3.26 -1.60
CA LYS A 232 12.88 3.45 -1.66
C LYS A 232 13.36 4.75 -1.03
N HIS A 233 12.52 5.77 -1.00
CA HIS A 233 12.84 7.11 -0.47
C HIS A 233 12.81 7.15 1.06
N ILE A 234 12.01 6.29 1.68
CA ILE A 234 11.77 6.29 3.13
C ILE A 234 13.05 6.06 3.94
N PRO A 235 13.92 5.08 3.63
CA PRO A 235 15.20 4.92 4.32
C PRO A 235 16.09 6.18 4.27
N HIS A 236 16.07 6.90 3.14
CA HIS A 236 16.84 8.14 2.98
C HIS A 236 16.31 9.24 3.92
N PHE A 237 14.99 9.41 3.97
CA PHE A 237 14.38 10.37 4.90
C PHE A 237 14.67 10.04 6.36
N LEU A 238 14.64 8.75 6.72
CA LEU A 238 14.96 8.31 8.08
C LEU A 238 16.40 8.62 8.47
N SER A 239 17.34 8.49 7.54
CA SER A 239 18.77 8.75 7.79
C SER A 239 19.09 10.20 8.16
N LEU A 240 18.16 11.14 7.95
CA LEU A 240 18.30 12.53 8.38
C LEU A 240 18.11 12.74 9.89
N TYR A 241 17.52 11.76 10.58
CA TYR A 241 17.18 11.84 12.01
C TYR A 241 17.97 10.85 12.85
N GLU A 242 18.26 9.68 12.30
CA GLU A 242 19.05 8.65 12.96
C GLU A 242 20.03 8.01 11.97
N GLU A 243 21.33 8.13 12.28
CA GLU A 243 22.33 7.22 11.73
C GLU A 243 22.22 5.93 12.53
N GLY A 244 21.69 4.87 11.92
CA GLY A 244 21.44 3.65 12.66
C GLY A 244 20.93 2.50 11.81
N ILE A 245 20.84 1.35 12.48
CA ILE A 245 20.44 0.06 11.91
C ILE A 245 19.05 0.16 11.23
N ALA A 246 18.14 0.99 11.74
CA ALA A 246 16.78 1.13 11.23
C ALA A 246 16.73 1.56 9.74
N SER A 247 17.48 2.58 9.32
CA SER A 247 17.52 3.00 7.91
C SER A 247 18.06 1.87 7.02
N SER A 248 19.13 1.20 7.45
CA SER A 248 19.69 0.09 6.70
C SER A 248 18.76 -1.12 6.60
N VAL A 249 18.01 -1.43 7.67
CA VAL A 249 16.98 -2.48 7.66
C VAL A 249 15.90 -2.17 6.63
N LEU A 250 15.43 -0.92 6.56
CA LEU A 250 14.46 -0.53 5.53
C LEU A 250 15.04 -0.64 4.11
N ARG A 251 16.35 -0.36 3.93
CA ARG A 251 17.01 -0.60 2.64
C ARG A 251 17.08 -2.10 2.30
N LEU A 252 17.35 -2.96 3.28
CA LEU A 252 17.30 -4.42 3.08
C LEU A 252 15.90 -4.85 2.61
N LYS A 253 14.84 -4.40 3.31
CA LYS A 253 13.45 -4.68 2.90
C LYS A 253 13.17 -4.20 1.48
N TYR A 254 13.59 -2.98 1.15
CA TYR A 254 13.44 -2.43 -0.19
C TYR A 254 14.09 -3.31 -1.25
N TYR A 255 15.39 -3.64 -1.13
CA TYR A 255 16.09 -4.41 -2.15
C TYR A 255 15.56 -5.83 -2.29
N VAL A 256 15.15 -6.50 -1.20
CA VAL A 256 14.52 -7.83 -1.29
C VAL A 256 13.20 -7.75 -2.07
N ARG A 257 12.38 -6.71 -1.82
CA ARG A 257 11.14 -6.48 -2.59
C ARG A 257 11.42 -6.15 -4.06
N ASP A 258 12.45 -5.34 -4.32
CA ASP A 258 12.82 -4.93 -5.68
C ASP A 258 13.34 -6.12 -6.50
N ILE A 259 14.11 -7.00 -5.88
CA ILE A 259 14.54 -8.28 -6.47
C ILE A 259 13.33 -9.16 -6.78
N LYS A 260 12.40 -9.32 -5.83
CA LYS A 260 11.16 -10.08 -6.04
C LYS A 260 10.38 -9.56 -7.25
N ILE A 261 10.11 -8.26 -7.31
CA ILE A 261 9.26 -7.70 -8.36
C ILE A 261 9.95 -7.69 -9.72
N SER A 262 11.24 -7.35 -9.77
CA SER A 262 12.02 -7.39 -11.02
C SER A 262 12.11 -8.81 -11.57
N GLY A 263 12.30 -9.82 -10.71
CA GLY A 263 12.26 -11.23 -11.11
C GLY A 263 10.91 -11.65 -11.70
N LEU A 264 9.79 -11.25 -11.06
CA LEU A 264 8.44 -11.50 -11.59
C LEU A 264 8.19 -10.78 -12.93
N GLN A 265 8.87 -9.66 -13.17
CA GLN A 265 8.83 -8.92 -14.44
C GLN A 265 9.84 -9.46 -15.48
N ASN A 266 10.64 -10.47 -15.13
CA ASN A 266 11.76 -10.99 -15.92
C ASN A 266 12.89 -9.98 -16.17
N ASP A 267 13.00 -8.92 -15.35
CA ASP A 267 14.10 -7.97 -15.35
C ASP A 267 15.25 -8.46 -14.46
N TRP A 268 15.90 -9.54 -14.92
CA TRP A 268 16.98 -10.20 -14.19
C TRP A 268 18.21 -9.30 -14.00
N ALA A 269 18.43 -8.33 -14.91
CA ALA A 269 19.55 -7.40 -14.79
C ALA A 269 19.38 -6.49 -13.57
N ARG A 270 18.17 -5.97 -13.36
CA ARG A 270 17.82 -5.21 -12.15
C ARG A 270 17.92 -6.09 -10.90
N SER A 271 17.41 -7.32 -10.93
CA SER A 271 17.53 -8.25 -9.80
C SER A 271 18.99 -8.50 -9.40
N GLU A 272 19.89 -8.68 -10.37
CA GLU A 272 21.32 -8.85 -10.12
C GLU A 272 21.99 -7.59 -9.54
N GLU A 273 21.61 -6.41 -10.03
CA GLU A 273 22.11 -5.14 -9.52
C GLU A 273 21.67 -4.92 -8.06
N ASP A 274 20.40 -5.16 -7.77
CA ASP A 274 19.83 -4.98 -6.44
C ASP A 274 20.35 -6.02 -5.45
N LEU A 275 20.64 -7.25 -5.90
CA LEU A 275 21.32 -8.25 -5.09
C LEU A 275 22.71 -7.79 -4.64
N LYS A 276 23.47 -7.10 -5.51
CA LYS A 276 24.79 -6.56 -5.13
C LYS A 276 24.63 -5.53 -4.03
N LYS A 277 23.69 -4.59 -4.18
CA LYS A 277 23.39 -3.56 -3.17
C LYS A 277 22.89 -4.18 -1.86
N LEU A 278 22.05 -5.21 -1.93
CA LEU A 278 21.57 -5.97 -0.78
C LEU A 278 22.74 -6.58 0.01
N LYS A 279 23.66 -7.25 -0.68
CA LYS A 279 24.86 -7.85 -0.07
C LYS A 279 25.79 -6.81 0.55
N GLU A 280 26.01 -5.69 -0.14
CA GLU A 280 26.80 -4.58 0.38
C GLU A 280 26.21 -4.07 1.69
N ILE A 281 24.91 -3.78 1.74
CA ILE A 281 24.26 -3.30 2.97
C ILE A 281 24.31 -4.35 4.06
N TRP A 282 24.00 -5.62 3.75
CA TRP A 282 24.06 -6.71 4.72
C TRP A 282 25.44 -6.82 5.35
N SER A 283 26.50 -6.73 4.55
CA SER A 283 27.88 -6.81 5.04
C SER A 283 28.23 -5.74 6.06
N LEU A 284 27.62 -4.55 5.93
CA LEU A 284 27.83 -3.40 6.82
C LEU A 284 27.04 -3.50 8.12
N VAL A 285 25.87 -4.14 8.11
CA VAL A 285 24.96 -4.13 9.27
C VAL A 285 24.89 -5.42 10.05
N GLN A 286 25.29 -6.56 9.47
CA GLN A 286 25.21 -7.87 10.11
C GLN A 286 25.90 -7.89 11.49
N SER A 287 27.02 -7.18 11.66
CA SER A 287 27.76 -7.13 12.94
C SER A 287 27.11 -6.24 13.99
N SER A 288 26.21 -5.34 13.58
CA SER A 288 25.54 -4.39 14.45
C SER A 288 24.19 -4.90 14.95
N ILE A 289 23.63 -5.93 14.29
CA ILE A 289 22.41 -6.62 14.72
C ILE A 289 22.75 -7.48 15.96
N MET A 290 21.86 -7.49 16.94
CA MET A 290 22.14 -8.01 18.30
C MET A 290 22.56 -9.48 18.31
N LYS A 291 23.51 -9.81 19.20
CA LYS A 291 24.11 -11.15 19.32
C LYS A 291 23.13 -12.26 19.70
N ASP A 292 22.02 -11.93 20.34
CA ASP A 292 20.98 -12.86 20.76
C ASP A 292 20.09 -13.36 19.59
N LYS A 293 20.26 -12.80 18.39
CA LYS A 293 19.53 -13.21 17.17
C LYS A 293 20.42 -13.88 16.12
N GLU A 294 21.53 -14.49 16.54
CA GLU A 294 22.50 -15.13 15.66
C GLU A 294 21.86 -16.12 14.68
N GLU A 295 20.92 -16.96 15.14
CA GLU A 295 20.20 -17.90 14.28
C GLU A 295 19.45 -17.20 13.14
N VAL A 296 18.68 -16.14 13.44
CA VAL A 296 17.90 -15.40 12.45
C VAL A 296 18.82 -14.68 11.46
N MET A 297 19.97 -14.17 11.92
CA MET A 297 20.97 -13.57 11.04
C MET A 297 21.56 -14.58 10.05
N LEU A 298 21.86 -15.80 10.52
CA LEU A 298 22.34 -16.88 9.66
C LEU A 298 21.26 -17.32 8.66
N GLN A 299 19.99 -17.38 9.08
CA GLN A 299 18.86 -17.65 8.20
C GLN A 299 18.71 -16.59 7.10
N PHE A 300 18.84 -15.30 7.44
CA PHE A 300 18.80 -14.23 6.44
C PHE A 300 20.00 -14.29 5.48
N ALA A 301 21.20 -14.56 5.99
CA ALA A 301 22.38 -14.75 5.15
C ALA A 301 22.19 -15.91 4.17
N GLN A 302 21.59 -17.02 4.61
CA GLN A 302 21.20 -18.12 3.72
C GLN A 302 20.13 -17.70 2.71
N SER A 303 19.14 -16.89 3.10
CA SER A 303 18.13 -16.36 2.16
C SER A 303 18.77 -15.54 1.03
N ILE A 304 19.84 -14.79 1.29
CA ILE A 304 20.58 -14.07 0.25
C ILE A 304 21.25 -15.03 -0.75
N VAL A 305 21.79 -16.15 -0.27
CA VAL A 305 22.38 -17.19 -1.11
C VAL A 305 21.31 -17.86 -1.98
N ASP A 306 20.17 -18.22 -1.38
CA ASP A 306 19.04 -18.81 -2.10
C ASP A 306 18.52 -17.85 -3.18
N ILE A 307 18.35 -16.56 -2.86
CA ILE A 307 17.94 -15.54 -3.83
C ILE A 307 18.92 -15.45 -5.00
N GLU A 308 20.23 -15.47 -4.71
CA GLU A 308 21.25 -15.43 -5.76
C GLU A 308 21.16 -16.64 -6.70
N GLU A 309 20.92 -17.83 -6.16
CA GLU A 309 20.71 -19.04 -6.96
C GLU A 309 19.48 -18.90 -7.86
N MET A 310 18.35 -18.44 -7.31
CA MET A 310 17.10 -18.28 -8.07
C MET A 310 17.21 -17.24 -9.19
N ILE A 311 18.00 -16.16 -8.99
CA ILE A 311 18.30 -15.19 -10.05
C ILE A 311 19.12 -15.85 -11.17
N LYS A 312 20.13 -16.66 -10.84
CA LYS A 312 20.95 -17.37 -11.84
C LYS A 312 20.14 -18.39 -12.64
N GLU A 313 19.23 -19.09 -11.97
CA GLU A 313 18.33 -20.08 -12.57
C GLU A 313 17.16 -19.42 -13.32
N LYS A 314 16.92 -18.12 -13.08
CA LYS A 314 15.78 -17.36 -13.62
C LYS A 314 14.43 -17.96 -13.23
N ASP A 315 14.33 -18.50 -12.01
CA ASP A 315 13.09 -19.04 -11.46
C ASP A 315 12.32 -17.95 -10.70
N ALA A 316 11.40 -17.29 -11.40
CA ALA A 316 10.63 -16.19 -10.81
C ALA A 316 9.68 -16.64 -9.68
N GLN A 317 9.17 -17.88 -9.74
CA GLN A 317 8.23 -18.38 -8.74
C GLN A 317 8.96 -18.70 -7.44
N LEU A 318 10.08 -19.42 -7.53
CA LEU A 318 10.88 -19.76 -6.37
C LEU A 318 11.61 -18.53 -5.82
N LEU A 319 12.06 -17.61 -6.67
CA LEU A 319 12.57 -16.31 -6.24
C LEU A 319 11.56 -15.53 -5.41
N SER A 320 10.29 -15.49 -5.84
CA SER A 320 9.21 -14.84 -5.08
C SER A 320 9.07 -15.43 -3.68
N LEU A 321 8.99 -16.76 -3.58
CA LEU A 321 8.86 -17.46 -2.30
C LEU A 321 10.07 -17.22 -1.39
N LYS A 322 11.29 -17.31 -1.95
CA LYS A 322 12.54 -17.10 -1.19
C LYS A 322 12.68 -15.65 -0.72
N SER A 323 12.19 -14.71 -1.51
CA SER A 323 12.17 -13.29 -1.13
C SER A 323 11.20 -13.04 0.03
N ASP A 324 10.04 -13.69 0.05
CA ASP A 324 9.09 -13.58 1.17
C ASP A 324 9.69 -14.13 2.47
N ILE A 325 10.36 -15.29 2.41
CA ILE A 325 11.09 -15.84 3.56
C ILE A 325 12.19 -14.87 4.04
N ALA A 326 12.90 -14.24 3.10
CA ALA A 326 13.93 -13.25 3.44
C ALA A 326 13.35 -12.03 4.16
N LEU A 327 12.16 -11.55 3.75
CA LEU A 327 11.45 -10.46 4.42
C LEU A 327 11.02 -10.84 5.84
N ASP A 328 10.48 -12.04 6.04
CA ASP A 328 10.12 -12.54 7.37
C ASP A 328 11.34 -12.61 8.30
N ASN A 329 12.48 -13.03 7.77
CA ASN A 329 13.74 -13.07 8.53
C ASN A 329 14.22 -11.65 8.89
N ILE A 330 14.05 -10.68 7.99
CA ILE A 330 14.35 -9.26 8.27
C ILE A 330 13.48 -8.71 9.41
N GLU A 331 12.20 -9.10 9.47
CA GLU A 331 11.29 -8.64 10.53
C GLU A 331 11.69 -9.22 11.89
N LYS A 332 11.90 -10.54 11.94
CA LYS A 332 12.33 -11.22 13.17
C LYS A 332 13.66 -10.70 13.71
N MET A 333 14.60 -10.28 12.84
CA MET A 333 15.86 -9.72 13.33
C MET A 333 15.70 -8.31 13.92
N THR A 334 14.62 -7.59 13.61
CA THR A 334 14.38 -6.22 14.08
C THR A 334 13.36 -6.05 15.18
N ASP A 335 12.52 -7.05 15.42
CA ASP A 335 11.50 -7.06 16.49
C ASP A 335 12.07 -7.25 17.91
#